data_AF-A0A818RSU8-F1
#
_entry.id   AF-A0A818RSU8-F1
#
_cell.length_a   1.000
_cell.length_b   1.000
_cell.length_c   1.000
_cell.angle_alpha   90.00
_cell.angle_beta   90.00
_cell.angle_gamma   90.00
#
_symmetry.space_group_name_H-M   'P 1'
#
loop_
_entity.id
_entity.type
_entity.pdbx_description
1 polymer ?
#
loop_
_entity_poly.entity_id
_entity_poly.type
_entity_poly.pdbx_seq_one_letter_code
_entity_poly.pdbx_strand_id
1 'polypeptide(L)'
;MASTVNNDASPTVYRPIERHEYQQAFDLWYTVFKTAPPGFFERYLASEASPRYQINDTLGAWHDGKLVSAVHIRRLIFRLKDDNQEYLCAAISNVATLPEYRMRGYSRNLLRLALHKMENGAEFDMSCLDTPRHNHYSVLGWEQVTVPCPVNIHWEDLNHDSHNIEWRPASDVLLSDGQLLLKIYSNNPRAYQFDRAPLAMFQHWTGFYWRNDEAIICVLDDDEQGYVVIKKPNHQADVCISEWRAANIDVEKKLLKLAAIEIRRRHPQTKVIRLQGVPQYISLDELRDWTGAVDVERNPDTMFRNLRLPEETFQDVKTAFYSGKAIWWLGDYF
;
A
#
# COMPACT_ATOMS: atom_id res chain seq x y z
N MET A 1 43.61 -11.73 -41.54
CA MET A 1 42.58 -10.73 -41.19
C MET A 1 42.22 -10.94 -39.73
N ALA A 2 42.76 -10.10 -38.84
CA ALA A 2 42.43 -10.12 -37.42
C ALA A 2 41.16 -9.29 -37.23
N SER A 3 40.05 -9.92 -36.84
CA SER A 3 38.87 -9.19 -36.41
C SER A 3 39.14 -8.63 -35.02
N THR A 4 39.40 -7.33 -34.95
CA THR A 4 39.31 -6.57 -33.71
C THR A 4 37.87 -6.64 -33.22
N VAL A 5 37.63 -7.51 -32.23
CA VAL A 5 36.43 -7.46 -31.41
C VAL A 5 36.54 -6.17 -30.59
N ASN A 6 35.91 -5.11 -31.06
CA ASN A 6 35.70 -3.90 -30.27
C ASN A 6 34.84 -4.29 -29.07
N ASN A 7 35.51 -4.47 -27.94
CA ASN A 7 34.91 -4.75 -26.65
C ASN A 7 34.68 -3.43 -25.88
N ASP A 8 34.21 -2.39 -26.59
CA ASP A 8 33.70 -1.17 -25.97
C ASP A 8 32.31 -1.48 -25.43
N ALA A 9 32.26 -2.27 -24.36
CA ALA A 9 31.08 -2.34 -23.52
C ALA A 9 30.95 -0.97 -22.85
N SER A 10 30.06 -0.13 -23.39
CA SER A 10 29.81 1.19 -22.82
C SER A 10 29.55 1.08 -21.32
N PRO A 11 30.25 1.88 -20.49
CA PRO A 11 30.17 1.74 -19.06
C PRO A 11 28.76 2.08 -18.58
N THR A 12 28.17 1.18 -17.79
CA THR A 12 26.92 1.49 -17.09
C THR A 12 27.21 2.43 -15.93
N VAL A 13 26.49 3.54 -15.86
CA VAL A 13 26.56 4.50 -14.76
C VAL A 13 25.38 4.29 -13.82
N TYR A 14 25.65 4.21 -12.52
CA TYR A 14 24.63 4.11 -11.47
C TYR A 14 24.68 5.36 -10.61
N ARG A 15 23.56 6.07 -10.49
CA ARG A 15 23.48 7.32 -9.72
C ARG A 15 22.03 7.69 -9.41
N PRO A 16 21.81 8.69 -8.55
CA PRO A 16 20.53 9.37 -8.45
C PRO A 16 19.99 9.86 -9.80
N ILE A 17 18.66 9.77 -9.97
CA ILE A 17 17.92 10.42 -11.05
C ILE A 17 17.71 11.89 -10.69
N GLU A 18 18.10 12.78 -11.58
CA GLU A 18 17.93 14.23 -11.41
C GLU A 18 16.57 14.71 -11.92
N ARG A 19 16.14 15.89 -11.49
CA ARG A 19 14.81 16.45 -11.84
C ARG A 19 14.58 16.54 -13.35
N HIS A 20 15.61 16.89 -14.11
CA HIS A 20 15.51 17.00 -15.57
C HIS A 20 15.37 15.64 -16.27
N GLU A 21 15.54 14.54 -15.54
CA GLU A 21 15.48 13.16 -16.03
C GLU A 21 14.22 12.42 -15.58
N TYR A 22 13.35 13.05 -14.78
CA TYR A 22 12.13 12.42 -14.25
C TYR A 22 11.24 11.85 -15.35
N GLN A 23 11.16 12.51 -16.50
CA GLN A 23 10.40 11.98 -17.64
C GLN A 23 10.92 10.60 -18.08
N GLN A 24 12.24 10.38 -18.10
CA GLN A 24 12.79 9.06 -18.44
C GLN A 24 12.41 7.99 -17.41
N ALA A 25 12.33 8.36 -16.12
CA ALA A 25 11.87 7.46 -15.08
C ALA A 25 10.39 7.10 -15.25
N PHE A 26 9.54 8.08 -15.56
CA PHE A 26 8.13 7.84 -15.85
C PHE A 26 7.95 6.95 -17.07
N ASP A 27 8.65 7.24 -18.17
CA ASP A 27 8.60 6.44 -19.39
C ASP A 27 9.04 4.99 -19.14
N LEU A 28 10.12 4.80 -18.35
CA LEU A 28 10.58 3.48 -17.91
C LEU A 28 9.50 2.74 -17.11
N TRP A 29 8.92 3.39 -16.09
CA TRP A 29 7.94 2.77 -15.22
C TRP A 29 6.65 2.43 -15.95
N TYR A 30 6.13 3.34 -16.78
CA TYR A 30 4.97 3.07 -17.64
C TYR A 30 5.23 1.94 -18.64
N THR A 31 6.43 1.88 -19.21
CA THR A 31 6.83 0.78 -20.11
C THR A 31 6.86 -0.57 -19.40
N VAL A 32 7.39 -0.62 -18.17
CA VAL A 32 7.57 -1.87 -17.43
C VAL A 32 6.28 -2.35 -16.77
N PHE A 33 5.52 -1.46 -16.16
CA PHE A 33 4.34 -1.83 -15.38
C PHE A 33 3.04 -1.86 -16.18
N LYS A 34 2.92 -1.10 -17.30
CA LYS A 34 1.83 -1.09 -18.31
C LYS A 34 0.38 -0.91 -17.83
N THR A 35 0.07 -1.20 -16.58
CA THR A 35 -1.29 -1.21 -15.99
C THR A 35 -1.54 0.03 -15.14
N ALA A 36 -0.51 0.82 -14.88
CA ALA A 36 -0.63 2.03 -14.10
C ALA A 36 -1.43 3.09 -14.89
N PRO A 37 -2.46 3.72 -14.28
CA PRO A 37 -3.16 4.85 -14.90
C PRO A 37 -2.23 6.07 -15.06
N PRO A 38 -2.56 7.02 -15.97
CA PRO A 38 -1.85 8.29 -16.08
C PRO A 38 -1.79 9.04 -14.74
N GLY A 39 -0.66 9.71 -14.46
CA GLY A 39 -0.46 10.43 -13.20
C GLY A 39 -0.13 9.55 -11.99
N PHE A 40 0.06 8.23 -12.18
CA PHE A 40 0.39 7.30 -11.11
C PHE A 40 1.81 7.52 -10.58
N PHE A 41 2.79 7.51 -11.47
CA PHE A 41 4.19 7.51 -11.08
C PHE A 41 4.70 8.89 -10.69
N GLU A 42 4.12 9.94 -11.24
CA GLU A 42 4.46 11.34 -11.00
C GLU A 42 4.32 11.70 -9.52
N ARG A 43 3.37 11.06 -8.81
CA ARG A 43 3.14 11.27 -7.38
C ARG A 43 4.30 10.87 -6.49
N TYR A 44 5.16 9.95 -6.92
CA TYR A 44 6.35 9.58 -6.14
C TYR A 44 7.34 10.75 -6.02
N LEU A 45 7.30 11.70 -6.96
CA LEU A 45 8.24 12.83 -7.04
C LEU A 45 7.55 14.19 -6.81
N ALA A 46 6.22 14.22 -6.71
CA ALA A 46 5.46 15.44 -6.41
C ALA A 46 5.42 15.71 -4.90
N SER A 47 5.71 16.95 -4.49
CA SER A 47 5.76 17.39 -3.10
C SER A 47 4.43 17.21 -2.34
N GLU A 48 3.31 17.39 -3.03
CA GLU A 48 1.97 17.33 -2.46
C GLU A 48 1.58 15.88 -2.13
N ALA A 49 2.03 14.95 -2.96
CA ALA A 49 1.74 13.52 -2.84
C ALA A 49 2.80 12.78 -2.01
N SER A 50 4.05 13.26 -2.02
CA SER A 50 5.20 12.66 -1.34
C SER A 50 6.03 13.75 -0.63
N PRO A 51 5.49 14.38 0.44
CA PRO A 51 6.10 15.56 1.07
C PRO A 51 7.46 15.29 1.72
N ARG A 52 7.77 14.02 1.98
CA ARG A 52 9.04 13.58 2.56
C ARG A 52 10.07 13.18 1.50
N TYR A 53 9.73 13.22 0.21
CA TYR A 53 10.65 12.89 -0.87
C TYR A 53 11.93 13.73 -0.78
N GLN A 54 13.08 13.08 -0.91
CA GLN A 54 14.38 13.74 -0.98
C GLN A 54 15.06 13.51 -2.34
N ILE A 55 15.87 14.49 -2.71
CA ILE A 55 16.83 14.33 -3.81
C ILE A 55 17.70 13.11 -3.48
N ASN A 56 17.88 12.22 -4.46
CA ASN A 56 18.58 10.93 -4.35
C ASN A 56 17.79 9.75 -3.77
N ASP A 57 16.48 9.88 -3.57
CA ASP A 57 15.63 8.72 -3.25
C ASP A 57 15.27 7.89 -4.48
N THR A 58 15.44 8.43 -5.68
CA THR A 58 15.27 7.69 -6.94
C THR A 58 16.64 7.43 -7.55
N LEU A 59 16.99 6.15 -7.73
CA LEU A 59 18.26 5.71 -8.28
C LEU A 59 18.04 5.11 -9.67
N GLY A 60 18.94 5.39 -10.60
CA GLY A 60 18.89 4.92 -11.98
C GLY A 60 20.18 4.23 -12.43
N ALA A 61 20.04 3.36 -13.42
CA ALA A 61 21.15 2.78 -14.17
C ALA A 61 21.07 3.23 -15.62
N TRP A 62 22.11 3.89 -16.11
CA TRP A 62 22.22 4.34 -17.50
C TRP A 62 23.19 3.46 -18.26
N HIS A 63 22.76 2.97 -19.41
CA HIS A 63 23.61 2.24 -20.36
C HIS A 63 23.49 2.94 -21.71
N ASP A 64 24.61 3.37 -22.28
CA ASP A 64 24.63 4.21 -23.49
C ASP A 64 23.79 5.49 -23.37
N GLY A 65 23.81 6.13 -22.20
CA GLY A 65 23.04 7.34 -21.93
C GLY A 65 21.52 7.12 -21.80
N LYS A 66 21.02 5.89 -21.99
CA LYS A 66 19.61 5.52 -21.79
C LYS A 66 19.38 5.03 -20.36
N LEU A 67 18.36 5.54 -19.67
CA LEU A 67 17.91 4.96 -18.40
C LEU A 67 17.28 3.58 -18.64
N VAL A 68 17.92 2.51 -18.15
CA VAL A 68 17.48 1.12 -18.39
C VAL A 68 16.90 0.44 -17.16
N SER A 69 17.16 0.98 -15.97
CA SER A 69 16.62 0.47 -14.71
C SER A 69 16.50 1.59 -13.68
N ALA A 70 15.51 1.49 -12.79
CA ALA A 70 15.32 2.41 -11.68
C ALA A 70 14.82 1.68 -10.42
N VAL A 71 15.13 2.26 -9.26
CA VAL A 71 14.62 1.91 -7.94
C VAL A 71 14.23 3.20 -7.23
N HIS A 72 13.08 3.22 -6.56
CA HIS A 72 12.65 4.36 -5.76
C HIS A 72 12.55 3.97 -4.28
N ILE A 73 13.08 4.82 -3.41
CA ILE A 73 12.98 4.71 -1.96
C ILE A 73 11.92 5.70 -1.51
N ARG A 74 10.78 5.19 -1.06
CA ARG A 74 9.73 6.02 -0.52
C ARG A 74 9.86 6.14 0.99
N ARG A 75 9.79 7.38 1.48
CA ARG A 75 9.90 7.73 2.91
C ARG A 75 8.54 7.73 3.56
N LEU A 76 8.25 6.69 4.31
CA LEU A 76 6.99 6.49 5.01
C LEU A 76 7.19 6.58 6.52
N ILE A 77 6.37 7.39 7.18
CA ILE A 77 6.27 7.30 8.65
C ILE A 77 5.33 6.15 8.97
N PHE A 78 5.79 5.29 9.87
CA PHE A 78 5.08 4.13 10.36
C PHE A 78 4.91 4.30 11.86
N ARG A 79 3.67 4.19 12.35
CA ARG A 79 3.32 4.53 13.72
C ARG A 79 2.72 3.35 14.46
N LEU A 80 3.11 3.21 15.72
CA LEU A 80 2.59 2.24 16.67
C LEU A 80 1.41 2.83 17.42
N LYS A 81 0.37 2.02 17.60
CA LYS A 81 -0.80 2.43 18.37
C LYS A 81 -0.46 2.64 19.85
N ASP A 82 0.33 1.76 20.43
CA ASP A 82 0.42 1.62 21.89
C ASP A 82 1.39 2.62 22.54
N ASP A 83 2.46 3.01 21.85
CA ASP A 83 3.44 4.00 22.34
C ASP A 83 3.47 5.31 21.54
N ASN A 84 2.68 5.39 20.45
CA ASN A 84 2.65 6.51 19.52
C ASN A 84 4.04 6.88 18.95
N GLN A 85 4.97 5.92 18.92
CA GLN A 85 6.29 6.11 18.34
C GLN A 85 6.21 6.07 16.81
N GLU A 86 6.98 6.95 16.18
CA GLU A 86 7.11 7.04 14.72
C GLU A 86 8.46 6.45 14.29
N TYR A 87 8.39 5.58 13.29
CA TYR A 87 9.55 5.00 12.62
C TYR A 87 9.57 5.44 11.16
N LEU A 88 10.75 5.79 10.66
CA LEU A 88 10.93 6.08 9.24
C LEU A 88 11.21 4.78 8.49
N CYS A 89 10.22 4.35 7.72
CA CYS A 89 10.29 3.19 6.86
C CYS A 89 10.71 3.59 5.43
N ALA A 90 11.70 2.88 4.89
CA ALA A 90 12.06 2.91 3.49
C ALA A 90 11.24 1.89 2.70
N ALA A 91 10.13 2.32 2.12
CA ALA A 91 9.36 1.53 1.18
C ALA A 91 10.07 1.47 -0.18
N ILE A 92 10.50 0.28 -0.61
CA ILE A 92 11.10 0.10 -1.94
C ILE A 92 9.98 -0.04 -2.97
N SER A 93 9.87 0.93 -3.87
CA SER A 93 8.83 1.00 -4.89
C SER A 93 9.43 1.14 -6.29
N ASN A 94 8.60 0.89 -7.30
CA ASN A 94 8.92 1.10 -8.73
C ASN A 94 10.25 0.48 -9.19
N VAL A 95 10.59 -0.72 -8.68
CA VAL A 95 11.78 -1.46 -9.12
C VAL A 95 11.55 -1.96 -10.54
N ALA A 96 12.17 -1.28 -11.50
CA ALA A 96 11.94 -1.50 -12.92
C ALA A 96 13.25 -1.71 -13.68
N THR A 97 13.22 -2.64 -14.61
CA THR A 97 14.27 -2.83 -15.63
C THR A 97 13.59 -3.12 -16.96
N LEU A 98 14.00 -2.39 -18.01
CA LEU A 98 13.52 -2.61 -19.37
C LEU A 98 13.70 -4.09 -19.78
N PRO A 99 12.73 -4.71 -20.46
CA PRO A 99 12.76 -6.13 -20.80
C PRO A 99 14.08 -6.61 -21.43
N GLU A 100 14.63 -5.86 -22.38
CA GLU A 100 15.85 -6.17 -23.12
C GLU A 100 17.15 -6.06 -22.29
N TYR A 101 17.06 -5.46 -21.10
CA TYR A 101 18.16 -5.27 -20.14
C TYR A 101 18.03 -6.15 -18.88
N ARG A 102 17.01 -7.01 -18.79
CA ARG A 102 16.80 -7.92 -17.65
C ARG A 102 17.91 -8.97 -17.56
N MET A 103 18.04 -9.57 -16.37
CA MET A 103 19.04 -10.61 -16.05
C MET A 103 20.52 -10.15 -16.15
N ARG A 104 20.76 -8.84 -16.29
CA ARG A 104 22.13 -8.25 -16.30
C ARG A 104 22.55 -7.64 -14.96
N GLY A 105 21.74 -7.80 -13.91
CA GLY A 105 22.07 -7.36 -12.55
C GLY A 105 21.80 -5.88 -12.24
N TYR A 106 21.25 -5.08 -13.16
CA TYR A 106 21.02 -3.64 -12.96
C TYR A 106 20.19 -3.33 -11.71
N SER A 107 19.00 -3.93 -11.57
CA SER A 107 18.14 -3.71 -10.39
C SER A 107 18.83 -4.14 -9.09
N ARG A 108 19.61 -5.24 -9.12
CA ARG A 108 20.34 -5.72 -7.95
C ARG A 108 21.42 -4.72 -7.51
N ASN A 109 22.13 -4.12 -8.46
CA ASN A 109 23.13 -3.09 -8.15
C ASN A 109 22.47 -1.82 -7.62
N LEU A 110 21.33 -1.41 -8.17
CA LEU A 110 20.55 -0.29 -7.63
C LEU A 110 20.04 -0.56 -6.22
N LEU A 111 19.57 -1.77 -5.92
CA LEU A 111 19.13 -2.14 -4.57
C LEU A 111 20.29 -2.13 -3.57
N ARG A 112 21.51 -2.51 -3.97
CA ARG A 112 22.70 -2.38 -3.11
C ARG A 112 23.05 -0.91 -2.83
N LEU A 113 22.90 -0.03 -3.83
CA LEU A 113 23.08 1.41 -3.63
C LEU A 113 22.00 1.99 -2.71
N ALA A 114 20.74 1.56 -2.87
CA ALA A 114 19.65 1.93 -1.98
C ALA A 114 19.94 1.49 -0.55
N LEU A 115 20.36 0.24 -0.33
CA LEU A 115 20.76 -0.26 0.98
C LEU A 115 21.89 0.55 1.60
N HIS A 116 22.95 0.80 0.83
CA HIS A 116 24.07 1.60 1.30
C HIS A 116 23.62 3.00 1.76
N LYS A 117 22.71 3.65 1.02
CA LYS A 117 22.10 4.92 1.42
C LYS A 117 21.29 4.77 2.71
N MET A 118 20.44 3.76 2.81
CA MET A 118 19.55 3.55 3.96
C MET A 118 20.33 3.24 5.25
N GLU A 119 21.38 2.42 5.15
CA GLU A 119 22.21 1.98 6.28
C GLU A 119 23.17 3.10 6.73
N ASN A 120 23.78 3.85 5.81
CA ASN A 120 24.73 4.92 6.16
C ASN A 120 24.08 6.26 6.51
N GLY A 121 22.88 6.53 5.99
CA GLY A 121 22.16 7.77 6.27
C GLY A 121 21.66 7.89 7.70
N ALA A 122 21.60 6.77 8.45
CA ALA A 122 21.13 6.70 9.82
C ALA A 122 19.76 7.38 10.06
N GLU A 123 18.89 7.35 9.05
CA GLU A 123 17.57 7.96 9.10
C GLU A 123 16.44 6.94 9.06
N PHE A 124 16.65 5.79 8.40
CA PHE A 124 15.63 4.74 8.28
C PHE A 124 15.78 3.70 9.38
N ASP A 125 14.65 3.27 9.92
CA ASP A 125 14.58 2.25 10.97
C ASP A 125 14.35 0.85 10.38
N MET A 126 13.61 0.79 9.29
CA MET A 126 13.27 -0.45 8.58
C MET A 126 13.01 -0.18 7.10
N SER A 127 12.94 -1.24 6.31
CA SER A 127 12.48 -1.20 4.92
C SER A 127 11.38 -2.22 4.67
N CYS A 128 10.46 -1.92 3.76
CA CYS A 128 9.44 -2.85 3.30
C CYS A 128 9.18 -2.76 1.80
N LEU A 129 8.57 -3.79 1.22
CA LEU A 129 8.14 -3.85 -0.18
C LEU A 129 7.15 -5.00 -0.41
N ASP A 130 6.32 -4.87 -1.45
CA ASP A 130 5.47 -5.95 -1.95
C ASP A 130 6.04 -6.52 -3.26
N THR A 131 6.16 -7.84 -3.37
CA THR A 131 6.71 -8.47 -4.57
C THR A 131 6.38 -9.96 -4.68
N PRO A 132 6.04 -10.48 -5.87
CA PRO A 132 5.99 -11.92 -6.12
C PRO A 132 7.39 -12.52 -6.39
N ARG A 133 8.45 -11.70 -6.39
CA ARG A 133 9.84 -12.11 -6.68
C ARG A 133 10.69 -12.15 -5.42
N HIS A 134 10.27 -12.90 -4.40
CA HIS A 134 10.90 -12.90 -3.07
C HIS A 134 12.41 -13.15 -3.12
N ASN A 135 12.84 -14.11 -3.94
CA ASN A 135 14.26 -14.46 -4.12
C ASN A 135 15.14 -13.33 -4.66
N HIS A 136 14.57 -12.31 -5.30
CA HIS A 136 15.34 -11.14 -5.75
C HIS A 136 15.79 -10.27 -4.57
N TYR A 137 15.01 -10.25 -3.50
CA TYR A 137 15.16 -9.37 -2.34
C TYR A 137 15.67 -10.12 -1.09
N SER A 138 15.35 -11.41 -0.92
CA SER A 138 15.76 -12.19 0.27
C SER A 138 17.27 -12.35 0.42
N VAL A 139 17.93 -12.55 -0.71
CA VAL A 139 19.38 -12.47 -0.95
C VAL A 139 20.04 -11.12 -0.62
N LEU A 140 19.25 -10.08 -0.34
CA LEU A 140 19.68 -8.79 0.19
C LEU A 140 19.16 -8.57 1.63
N GLY A 141 18.63 -9.62 2.26
CA GLY A 141 18.16 -9.66 3.64
C GLY A 141 16.81 -9.00 3.89
N TRP A 142 15.90 -8.99 2.92
CA TRP A 142 14.47 -8.85 3.19
C TRP A 142 13.88 -10.20 3.57
N GLU A 143 13.03 -10.22 4.59
CA GLU A 143 12.32 -11.38 5.10
C GLU A 143 10.85 -11.32 4.68
N GLN A 144 10.32 -12.44 4.24
CA GLN A 144 8.93 -12.56 3.84
C GLN A 144 8.00 -12.64 5.05
N VAL A 145 6.88 -11.95 5.00
CA VAL A 145 5.79 -12.04 5.97
C VAL A 145 4.49 -12.29 5.24
N THR A 146 3.82 -13.39 5.58
CA THR A 146 2.56 -13.74 4.93
C THR A 146 1.38 -13.04 5.61
N VAL A 147 0.70 -12.14 4.90
CA VAL A 147 -0.39 -11.30 5.43
C VAL A 147 -1.76 -11.94 5.14
N PRO A 148 -2.71 -11.96 6.09
CA PRO A 148 -4.06 -12.49 5.86
C PRO A 148 -4.91 -11.50 5.04
N CYS A 149 -4.94 -11.68 3.72
CA CYS A 149 -5.72 -10.86 2.80
C CYS A 149 -5.91 -11.57 1.44
N PRO A 150 -7.13 -11.53 0.84
CA PRO A 150 -8.37 -11.01 1.41
C PRO A 150 -9.00 -11.92 2.48
N VAL A 151 -9.96 -11.38 3.24
CA VAL A 151 -10.87 -12.14 4.12
C VAL A 151 -12.22 -12.26 3.43
N ASN A 152 -12.73 -13.47 3.27
CA ASN A 152 -13.99 -13.78 2.60
C ASN A 152 -15.00 -14.27 3.63
N ILE A 153 -16.16 -13.61 3.72
CA ILE A 153 -17.21 -13.89 4.70
C ILE A 153 -18.45 -14.45 4.00
N HIS A 154 -18.89 -15.64 4.39
CA HIS A 154 -20.15 -16.26 3.92
C HIS A 154 -21.29 -15.91 4.85
N TRP A 155 -21.83 -14.70 4.70
CA TRP A 155 -22.71 -14.11 5.71
C TRP A 155 -24.20 -14.37 5.43
N GLU A 156 -24.73 -15.56 5.65
CA GLU A 156 -26.08 -15.92 5.16
C GLU A 156 -27.21 -15.04 5.74
N ASP A 157 -27.19 -14.72 7.04
CA ASP A 157 -28.28 -14.03 7.76
C ASP A 157 -28.05 -12.51 7.93
N LEU A 158 -27.98 -11.74 6.83
CA LEU A 158 -28.00 -10.28 6.90
C LEU A 158 -29.44 -9.75 6.90
N ASN A 159 -29.98 -9.43 8.08
CA ASN A 159 -31.24 -8.70 8.19
C ASN A 159 -31.13 -7.31 7.54
N HIS A 160 -32.14 -6.96 6.73
CA HIS A 160 -32.22 -5.74 5.92
C HIS A 160 -32.64 -4.48 6.68
N ASP A 161 -32.53 -4.45 8.00
CA ASP A 161 -32.80 -3.22 8.77
C ASP A 161 -31.63 -2.23 8.57
N SER A 162 -31.63 -1.56 7.42
CA SER A 162 -30.89 -0.33 7.22
C SER A 162 -31.87 0.82 7.34
N HIS A 163 -31.74 1.59 8.42
CA HIS A 163 -32.19 2.99 8.42
C HIS A 163 -31.50 3.74 7.26
N ASN A 164 -32.06 4.90 6.87
CA ASN A 164 -31.53 5.73 5.78
C ASN A 164 -30.07 6.14 6.05
N ILE A 165 -29.11 5.31 5.65
CA ILE A 165 -27.68 5.59 5.69
C ILE A 165 -27.28 6.15 4.33
N GLU A 166 -26.60 7.28 4.36
CA GLU A 166 -26.12 7.94 3.16
C GLU A 166 -24.80 7.30 2.69
N TRP A 167 -24.80 6.81 1.45
CA TRP A 167 -23.60 6.38 0.74
C TRP A 167 -23.26 7.40 -0.33
N ARG A 168 -22.07 7.99 -0.24
CA ARG A 168 -21.64 9.05 -1.15
C ARG A 168 -20.45 8.60 -2.01
N PRO A 169 -20.33 9.04 -3.27
CA PRO A 169 -19.13 8.82 -4.07
C PRO A 169 -17.88 9.31 -3.35
N ALA A 170 -16.78 8.56 -3.42
CA ALA A 170 -15.53 8.94 -2.78
C ALA A 170 -15.00 10.28 -3.28
N SER A 171 -15.24 10.64 -4.55
CA SER A 171 -14.90 11.97 -5.10
C SER A 171 -15.50 13.11 -4.28
N ASP A 172 -16.75 12.95 -3.87
CA ASP A 172 -17.53 14.00 -3.23
C ASP A 172 -17.12 14.10 -1.76
N VAL A 173 -17.02 12.95 -1.08
CA VAL A 173 -16.58 12.89 0.32
C VAL A 173 -15.14 13.38 0.49
N LEU A 174 -14.24 13.07 -0.43
CA LEU A 174 -12.85 13.58 -0.37
C LEU A 174 -12.77 15.11 -0.51
N LEU A 175 -13.76 15.73 -1.17
CA LEU A 175 -13.87 17.17 -1.35
C LEU A 175 -14.54 17.84 -0.14
N SER A 176 -15.68 17.31 0.34
CA SER A 176 -16.43 17.89 1.45
C SER A 176 -15.85 17.54 2.83
N ASP A 177 -15.43 16.29 3.01
CA ASP A 177 -15.14 15.69 4.33
C ASP A 177 -13.73 15.09 4.41
N GLY A 178 -12.83 15.42 3.49
CA GLY A 178 -11.48 14.86 3.46
C GLY A 178 -10.70 15.05 4.78
N GLN A 179 -10.87 16.20 5.44
CA GLN A 179 -10.27 16.45 6.76
C GLN A 179 -10.87 15.56 7.85
N LEU A 180 -12.19 15.33 7.82
CA LEU A 180 -12.86 14.44 8.76
C LEU A 180 -12.37 13.00 8.57
N LEU A 181 -12.27 12.52 7.32
CA LEU A 181 -11.72 11.19 7.02
C LEU A 181 -10.30 11.01 7.55
N LEU A 182 -9.41 11.99 7.29
CA LEU A 182 -8.04 11.96 7.79
C LEU A 182 -8.01 11.97 9.32
N LYS A 183 -8.87 12.77 9.97
CA LYS A 183 -8.98 12.81 11.43
C LYS A 183 -9.42 11.45 11.99
N ILE A 184 -10.45 10.83 11.42
CA ILE A 184 -10.93 9.50 11.82
C ILE A 184 -9.80 8.46 11.64
N TYR A 185 -9.08 8.50 10.50
CA TYR A 185 -7.94 7.62 10.23
C TYR A 185 -6.83 7.77 11.28
N SER A 186 -6.45 9.00 11.59
CA SER A 186 -5.36 9.28 12.53
C SER A 186 -5.72 9.01 13.98
N ASN A 187 -6.98 9.20 14.37
CA ASN A 187 -7.44 8.99 15.75
C ASN A 187 -7.76 7.52 16.07
N ASN A 188 -8.02 6.71 15.05
CA ASN A 188 -8.42 5.31 15.23
C ASN A 188 -7.43 4.35 14.57
N PRO A 189 -6.15 4.38 14.96
CA PRO A 189 -5.13 3.59 14.31
C PRO A 189 -5.30 2.09 14.54
N ARG A 190 -4.84 1.31 13.56
CA ARG A 190 -4.51 -0.11 13.74
C ARG A 190 -3.25 -0.26 14.58
N ALA A 191 -2.94 -1.48 15.04
CA ALA A 191 -1.78 -1.75 15.89
C ALA A 191 -0.50 -1.11 15.32
N TYR A 192 -0.33 -1.25 14.00
CA TYR A 192 0.60 -0.45 13.24
C TYR A 192 -0.05 0.10 11.97
N GLN A 193 0.33 1.31 11.57
CA GLN A 193 -0.14 1.92 10.33
C GLN A 193 0.86 2.92 9.76
N PHE A 194 0.77 3.17 8.45
CA PHE A 194 1.47 4.28 7.83
C PHE A 194 0.76 5.61 8.10
N ASP A 195 1.53 6.65 8.35
CA ASP A 195 1.04 8.02 8.33
C ASP A 195 0.65 8.40 6.90
N ARG A 196 -0.55 8.97 6.76
CA ARG A 196 -1.09 9.47 5.50
C ARG A 196 -1.28 10.99 5.51
N ALA A 197 -0.87 11.67 6.57
CA ALA A 197 -0.86 13.12 6.64
C ALA A 197 0.29 13.70 5.80
N PRO A 198 0.10 14.92 5.25
CA PRO A 198 -1.07 15.79 5.33
C PRO A 198 -2.22 15.35 4.40
N LEU A 199 -3.36 16.04 4.44
CA LEU A 199 -4.53 15.72 3.60
C LEU A 199 -4.19 15.60 2.11
N ALA A 200 -3.27 16.41 1.59
CA ALA A 200 -2.84 16.31 0.20
C ALA A 200 -2.26 14.91 -0.12
N MET A 201 -1.40 14.38 0.76
CA MET A 201 -0.84 13.03 0.60
C MET A 201 -1.92 11.95 0.68
N PHE A 202 -2.89 12.10 1.58
CA PHE A 202 -4.05 11.20 1.66
C PHE A 202 -4.87 11.21 0.35
N GLN A 203 -5.22 12.41 -0.15
CA GLN A 203 -6.03 12.57 -1.37
C GLN A 203 -5.32 12.11 -2.64
N HIS A 204 -4.01 12.32 -2.74
CA HIS A 204 -3.22 11.93 -3.90
C HIS A 204 -3.03 10.42 -4.02
N TRP A 205 -3.17 9.68 -2.94
CA TRP A 205 -2.88 8.25 -2.96
C TRP A 205 -4.07 7.41 -2.56
N THR A 206 -4.53 7.50 -1.32
CA THR A 206 -5.77 6.83 -0.90
C THR A 206 -6.94 7.31 -1.75
N GLY A 207 -7.09 8.64 -1.89
CA GLY A 207 -8.15 9.20 -2.71
C GLY A 207 -8.03 8.90 -4.21
N PHE A 208 -6.81 8.68 -4.72
CA PHE A 208 -6.61 8.32 -6.13
C PHE A 208 -7.15 6.94 -6.46
N TYR A 209 -6.87 5.94 -5.61
CA TYR A 209 -7.43 4.60 -5.79
C TYR A 209 -8.95 4.62 -5.63
N TRP A 210 -9.46 5.30 -4.61
CA TRP A 210 -10.91 5.36 -4.40
C TRP A 210 -11.66 6.01 -5.57
N ARG A 211 -11.09 7.05 -6.20
CA ARG A 211 -11.68 7.66 -7.41
C ARG A 211 -11.63 6.71 -8.61
N ASN A 212 -10.50 6.05 -8.85
CA ASN A 212 -10.35 5.13 -9.98
C ASN A 212 -11.20 3.86 -9.83
N ASP A 213 -11.47 3.43 -8.61
CA ASP A 213 -12.34 2.30 -8.29
C ASP A 213 -13.82 2.70 -8.18
N GLU A 214 -14.17 3.97 -8.46
CA GLU A 214 -15.53 4.51 -8.30
C GLU A 214 -16.12 4.20 -6.91
N ALA A 215 -15.28 4.26 -5.88
CA ALA A 215 -15.65 3.81 -4.55
C ALA A 215 -16.77 4.68 -3.95
N ILE A 216 -17.57 4.08 -3.07
CA ILE A 216 -18.55 4.78 -2.24
C ILE A 216 -18.14 4.69 -0.77
N ILE A 217 -18.44 5.73 -0.01
CA ILE A 217 -18.06 5.88 1.39
C ILE A 217 -19.32 6.14 2.21
N CYS A 218 -19.41 5.42 3.32
CA CYS A 218 -20.31 5.76 4.43
C CYS A 218 -19.44 6.33 5.56
N VAL A 219 -19.85 7.48 6.10
CA VAL A 219 -19.19 8.15 7.23
C VAL A 219 -20.21 8.24 8.36
N LEU A 220 -19.80 7.84 9.55
CA LEU A 220 -20.55 8.00 10.80
C LEU A 220 -19.89 9.13 11.60
N ASP A 221 -20.70 10.08 12.06
CA ASP A 221 -20.30 11.25 12.83
C ASP A 221 -20.53 11.09 14.34
N ASP A 222 -20.18 12.13 15.10
CA ASP A 222 -20.38 12.28 16.54
C ASP A 222 -19.81 11.13 17.42
N ASP A 223 -20.65 10.45 18.21
CA ASP A 223 -20.25 9.41 19.17
C ASP A 223 -19.94 8.06 18.49
N GLU A 224 -20.27 7.92 17.19
CA GLU A 224 -20.08 6.70 16.39
C GLU A 224 -18.96 6.86 15.34
N GLN A 225 -17.92 7.67 15.61
CA GLN A 225 -16.93 8.05 14.60
C GLN A 225 -16.35 6.85 13.85
N GLY A 226 -16.52 6.89 12.54
CA GLY A 226 -15.96 5.89 11.66
C GLY A 226 -16.29 6.11 10.20
N TYR A 227 -15.62 5.37 9.33
CA TYR A 227 -16.01 5.29 7.93
C TYR A 227 -15.74 3.90 7.38
N VAL A 228 -16.45 3.56 6.31
CA VAL A 228 -16.23 2.35 5.53
C VAL A 228 -16.31 2.66 4.04
N VAL A 229 -15.44 2.01 3.27
CA VAL A 229 -15.30 2.21 1.83
C VAL A 229 -15.61 0.91 1.10
N ILE A 230 -16.53 0.98 0.15
CA ILE A 230 -16.79 -0.09 -0.81
C ILE A 230 -16.15 0.30 -2.14
N LYS A 231 -15.19 -0.49 -2.62
CA LYS A 231 -14.60 -0.28 -3.94
C LYS A 231 -15.44 -0.97 -5.02
N LYS A 232 -15.43 -0.41 -6.23
CA LYS A 232 -16.09 -0.97 -7.41
C LYS A 232 -17.54 -1.43 -7.12
N PRO A 233 -18.38 -0.58 -6.50
CA PRO A 233 -19.69 -0.94 -5.99
C PRO A 233 -20.66 -1.44 -7.08
N ASN A 234 -20.37 -1.22 -8.36
CA ASN A 234 -21.18 -1.65 -9.49
C ASN A 234 -20.61 -2.86 -10.24
N HIS A 235 -19.47 -3.42 -9.80
CA HIS A 235 -18.81 -4.58 -10.44
C HIS A 235 -18.83 -5.82 -9.54
N GLN A 236 -19.78 -6.73 -9.77
CA GLN A 236 -20.01 -7.89 -8.89
C GLN A 236 -18.77 -8.75 -8.61
N ALA A 237 -17.89 -8.94 -9.61
CA ALA A 237 -16.69 -9.78 -9.46
C ALA A 237 -15.60 -9.13 -8.57
N ASP A 238 -15.60 -7.80 -8.50
CA ASP A 238 -14.52 -7.01 -7.89
C ASP A 238 -14.95 -6.23 -6.64
N VAL A 239 -16.25 -6.15 -6.37
CA VAL A 239 -16.81 -5.40 -5.24
C VAL A 239 -16.27 -5.96 -3.93
N CYS A 240 -15.74 -5.09 -3.07
CA CYS A 240 -15.31 -5.46 -1.73
C CYS A 240 -15.28 -4.26 -0.79
N ILE A 241 -15.21 -4.57 0.49
CA ILE A 241 -14.93 -3.57 1.53
C ILE A 241 -13.42 -3.34 1.53
N SER A 242 -13.00 -2.18 1.06
CA SER A 242 -11.60 -1.87 0.77
C SER A 242 -10.87 -1.17 1.89
N GLU A 243 -11.58 -0.44 2.75
CA GLU A 243 -11.04 0.22 3.94
C GLU A 243 -12.13 0.54 4.95
N TRP A 244 -11.80 0.53 6.23
CA TRP A 244 -12.66 1.08 7.29
C TRP A 244 -11.81 1.55 8.47
N ARG A 245 -12.37 2.49 9.22
CA ARG A 245 -11.83 2.98 10.50
C ARG A 245 -12.98 3.15 11.46
N ALA A 246 -12.80 2.69 12.70
CA ALA A 246 -13.84 2.69 13.71
C ALA A 246 -13.29 3.13 15.07
N ALA A 247 -14.08 3.89 15.82
CA ALA A 247 -13.73 4.29 17.18
C ALA A 247 -13.63 3.12 18.16
N ASN A 248 -14.41 2.06 17.94
CA ASN A 248 -14.48 0.89 18.80
C ASN A 248 -15.07 -0.32 18.05
N ILE A 249 -15.18 -1.45 18.76
CA ILE A 249 -15.69 -2.71 18.21
C ILE A 249 -17.15 -2.62 17.74
N ASP A 250 -18.00 -1.85 18.41
CA ASP A 250 -19.42 -1.73 18.05
C ASP A 250 -19.59 -0.94 16.76
N VAL A 251 -18.84 0.17 16.62
CA VAL A 251 -18.77 0.96 15.38
C VAL A 251 -18.21 0.13 14.24
N GLU A 252 -17.18 -0.69 14.48
CA GLU A 252 -16.65 -1.61 13.47
C GLU A 252 -17.71 -2.60 12.97
N LYS A 253 -18.41 -3.28 13.89
CA LYS A 253 -19.50 -4.20 13.53
C LYS A 253 -20.59 -3.49 12.74
N LYS A 254 -20.98 -2.28 13.17
CA LYS A 254 -21.97 -1.46 12.48
C LYS A 254 -21.55 -1.15 11.04
N LEU A 255 -20.34 -0.62 10.85
CA LEU A 255 -19.80 -0.26 9.54
C LEU A 255 -19.71 -1.46 8.58
N LEU A 256 -19.18 -2.60 9.06
CA LEU A 256 -19.06 -3.82 8.25
C LEU A 256 -20.43 -4.37 7.85
N LYS A 257 -21.40 -4.35 8.77
CA LYS A 257 -22.78 -4.76 8.47
C LYS A 257 -23.43 -3.83 7.45
N LEU A 258 -23.30 -2.51 7.62
CA LEU A 258 -23.84 -1.52 6.67
C LEU A 258 -23.27 -1.73 5.27
N ALA A 259 -21.96 -1.94 5.17
CA ALA A 259 -21.31 -2.19 3.89
C ALA A 259 -21.76 -3.51 3.24
N ALA A 260 -21.90 -4.58 4.02
CA ALA A 260 -22.41 -5.85 3.53
C ALA A 260 -23.85 -5.74 3.00
N ILE A 261 -24.72 -5.01 3.70
CA ILE A 261 -26.11 -4.72 3.26
C ILE A 261 -26.08 -3.96 1.93
N GLU A 262 -25.27 -2.90 1.81
CA GLU A 262 -25.19 -2.09 0.60
C GLU A 262 -24.67 -2.90 -0.60
N ILE A 263 -23.65 -3.75 -0.40
CA ILE A 263 -23.15 -4.66 -1.42
C ILE A 263 -24.27 -5.60 -1.90
N ARG A 264 -25.04 -6.21 -0.98
CA ARG A 264 -26.15 -7.10 -1.35
C ARG A 264 -27.32 -6.37 -2.00
N ARG A 265 -27.60 -5.15 -1.58
CA ARG A 265 -28.64 -4.31 -2.21
C ARG A 265 -28.30 -4.07 -3.69
N ARG A 266 -27.02 -3.83 -4.00
CA ARG A 266 -26.54 -3.66 -5.39
C ARG A 266 -26.38 -4.98 -6.14
N HIS A 267 -25.96 -6.02 -5.44
CA HIS A 267 -25.66 -7.35 -5.98
C HIS A 267 -26.37 -8.44 -5.18
N PRO A 268 -27.68 -8.67 -5.38
CA PRO A 268 -28.46 -9.62 -4.57
C PRO A 268 -27.96 -11.07 -4.60
N GLN A 269 -27.18 -11.43 -5.62
CA GLN A 269 -26.61 -12.78 -5.77
C GLN A 269 -25.28 -12.96 -5.03
N THR A 270 -24.72 -11.90 -4.42
CA THR A 270 -23.45 -11.97 -3.71
C THR A 270 -23.62 -12.68 -2.37
N LYS A 271 -23.10 -13.91 -2.32
CA LYS A 271 -23.06 -14.74 -1.10
C LYS A 271 -21.87 -14.42 -0.20
N VAL A 272 -20.75 -14.04 -0.81
CA VAL A 272 -19.48 -13.78 -0.13
C VAL A 272 -19.21 -12.28 -0.05
N ILE A 273 -19.02 -11.76 1.15
CA ILE A 273 -18.55 -10.39 1.38
C ILE A 273 -17.04 -10.43 1.57
N ARG A 274 -16.31 -9.75 0.68
CA ARG A 274 -14.85 -9.69 0.73
C ARG A 274 -14.37 -8.45 1.48
N LEU A 275 -13.43 -8.62 2.40
CA LEU A 275 -12.69 -7.56 3.09
C LEU A 275 -11.22 -7.54 2.62
N GLN A 276 -10.65 -6.35 2.44
CA GLN A 276 -9.21 -6.18 2.17
C GLN A 276 -8.34 -6.19 3.44
N GLY A 277 -8.68 -7.04 4.40
CA GLY A 277 -7.91 -7.22 5.62
C GLY A 277 -8.77 -7.77 6.76
N VAL A 278 -8.11 -8.07 7.88
CA VAL A 278 -8.77 -8.49 9.12
C VAL A 278 -9.42 -7.27 9.80
N PRO A 279 -10.56 -7.43 10.50
CA PRO A 279 -11.11 -6.37 11.37
C PRO A 279 -10.07 -5.77 12.33
N GLN A 280 -10.24 -4.49 12.65
CA GLN A 280 -9.38 -3.68 13.50
C GLN A 280 -9.48 -4.09 14.97
N TYR A 281 -10.66 -4.49 15.44
CA TYR A 281 -10.92 -4.89 16.83
C TYR A 281 -11.34 -6.35 16.95
N ILE A 282 -12.13 -6.85 16.00
CA ILE A 282 -12.66 -8.22 16.04
C ILE A 282 -11.58 -9.21 15.56
N SER A 283 -11.32 -10.27 16.32
CA SER A 283 -10.48 -11.38 15.87
C SER A 283 -11.15 -12.19 14.74
N LEU A 284 -10.38 -13.02 14.04
CA LEU A 284 -10.95 -13.90 13.00
C LEU A 284 -11.95 -14.92 13.58
N ASP A 285 -11.75 -15.36 14.83
CA ASP A 285 -12.67 -16.29 15.49
C ASP A 285 -13.96 -15.60 15.89
N GLU A 286 -13.89 -14.40 16.49
CA GLU A 286 -15.09 -13.61 16.80
C GLU A 286 -15.84 -13.19 15.53
N LEU A 287 -15.13 -12.93 14.43
CA LEU A 287 -15.76 -12.66 13.13
C LEU A 287 -16.52 -13.90 12.62
N ARG A 288 -15.94 -15.09 12.77
CA ARG A 288 -16.59 -16.36 12.42
C ARG A 288 -17.84 -16.60 13.27
N ASP A 289 -17.74 -16.39 14.57
CA ASP A 289 -18.88 -16.53 15.49
C ASP A 289 -20.00 -15.53 15.17
N TRP A 290 -19.65 -14.32 14.73
CA TRP A 290 -20.61 -13.27 14.41
C TRP A 290 -21.27 -13.42 13.02
N THR A 291 -20.53 -13.92 12.03
CA THR A 291 -20.96 -13.88 10.61
C THR A 291 -21.15 -15.25 9.95
N GLY A 292 -20.74 -16.33 10.61
CA GLY A 292 -20.74 -17.68 10.04
C GLY A 292 -19.39 -18.06 9.45
N ALA A 293 -19.36 -18.68 8.27
CA ALA A 293 -18.11 -19.17 7.70
C ALA A 293 -17.20 -18.02 7.21
N VAL A 294 -15.91 -18.11 7.55
CA VAL A 294 -14.88 -17.13 7.18
C VAL A 294 -13.68 -17.87 6.60
N ASP A 295 -13.33 -17.53 5.36
CA ASP A 295 -12.13 -18.01 4.67
C ASP A 295 -11.11 -16.88 4.59
N VAL A 296 -9.85 -17.19 4.87
CA VAL A 296 -8.77 -16.20 4.86
C VAL A 296 -7.70 -16.64 3.87
N GLU A 297 -7.54 -15.85 2.80
CA GLU A 297 -6.41 -16.00 1.89
C GLU A 297 -5.17 -15.38 2.51
N ARG A 298 -4.00 -15.83 2.03
CA ARG A 298 -2.71 -15.43 2.56
C ARG A 298 -1.86 -14.87 1.43
N ASN A 299 -1.55 -13.57 1.50
CA ASN A 299 -0.65 -12.88 0.58
C ASN A 299 0.81 -13.09 1.03
N PRO A 300 1.64 -13.79 0.25
CA PRO A 300 3.05 -14.02 0.58
C PRO A 300 3.99 -12.88 0.14
N ASP A 301 3.51 -11.84 -0.53
CA ASP A 301 4.35 -10.91 -1.28
C ASP A 301 4.97 -9.79 -0.43
N THR A 302 4.48 -9.63 0.80
CA THR A 302 5.00 -8.67 1.76
C THR A 302 6.37 -9.07 2.29
N MET A 303 7.34 -8.16 2.19
CA MET A 303 8.67 -8.36 2.76
C MET A 303 9.14 -7.17 3.60
N PHE A 304 9.89 -7.46 4.66
CA PHE A 304 10.46 -6.49 5.61
C PHE A 304 11.96 -6.69 5.78
N ARG A 305 12.69 -5.62 6.07
CA ARG A 305 14.10 -5.67 6.44
C ARG A 305 14.33 -4.77 7.65
N ASN A 306 14.89 -5.34 8.71
CA ASN A 306 15.34 -4.53 9.84
C ASN A 306 16.60 -3.76 9.41
N LEU A 307 16.62 -2.46 9.67
CA LEU A 307 17.82 -1.65 9.51
C LEU A 307 18.41 -1.32 10.88
N ARG A 308 17.58 -0.86 11.82
CA ARG A 308 18.02 -0.30 13.10
C ARG A 308 17.06 -0.50 14.27
N LEU A 309 15.89 -1.09 14.05
CA LEU A 309 14.95 -1.36 15.15
C LEU A 309 15.53 -2.39 16.12
N PRO A 310 15.23 -2.27 17.42
CA PRO A 310 15.42 -3.38 18.35
C PRO A 310 14.75 -4.65 17.79
N GLU A 311 15.39 -5.80 17.98
CA GLU A 311 14.91 -7.05 17.39
C GLU A 311 13.49 -7.40 17.84
N GLU A 312 13.17 -7.17 19.11
CA GLU A 312 11.81 -7.34 19.66
C GLU A 312 10.79 -6.49 18.91
N THR A 313 11.05 -5.19 18.76
CA THR A 313 10.19 -4.27 17.99
C THR A 313 10.00 -4.74 16.54
N PHE A 314 11.08 -5.17 15.87
CA PHE A 314 10.96 -5.65 14.49
C PHE A 314 10.13 -6.94 14.38
N GLN A 315 10.24 -7.85 15.34
CA GLN A 315 9.41 -9.06 15.40
C GLN A 315 7.95 -8.74 15.71
N ASP A 316 7.67 -7.73 16.53
CA ASP A 316 6.30 -7.28 16.81
C ASP A 316 5.64 -6.69 15.56
N VAL A 317 6.37 -5.90 14.77
CA VAL A 317 5.91 -5.42 13.45
C VAL A 317 5.53 -6.60 12.56
N LYS A 318 6.42 -7.59 12.40
CA LYS A 318 6.15 -8.76 11.56
C LYS A 318 4.94 -9.55 12.07
N THR A 319 4.84 -9.77 13.37
CA THR A 319 3.71 -10.45 14.02
C THR A 319 2.39 -9.71 13.78
N ALA A 320 2.39 -8.38 13.84
CA ALA A 320 1.18 -7.60 13.60
C ALA A 320 0.70 -7.71 12.15
N PHE A 321 1.60 -7.70 11.17
CA PHE A 321 1.25 -7.94 9.76
C PHE A 321 0.81 -9.40 9.51
N TYR A 322 1.52 -10.37 10.09
CA TYR A 322 1.18 -11.80 9.98
C TYR A 322 -0.21 -12.13 10.56
N SER A 323 -0.61 -11.44 11.62
CA SER A 323 -1.92 -11.61 12.27
C SER A 323 -3.03 -10.75 11.64
N GLY A 324 -2.70 -9.78 10.78
CA GLY A 324 -3.65 -8.83 10.19
C GLY A 324 -4.03 -7.65 11.10
N LYS A 325 -3.43 -7.56 12.29
CA LYS A 325 -3.56 -6.38 13.18
C LYS A 325 -2.95 -5.13 12.55
N ALA A 326 -1.99 -5.29 11.65
CA ALA A 326 -1.49 -4.29 10.72
C ALA A 326 -1.72 -4.77 9.28
N ILE A 327 -1.97 -3.85 8.35
CA ILE A 327 -2.24 -4.18 6.95
C ILE A 327 -1.74 -3.07 6.01
N TRP A 328 -1.44 -3.47 4.78
CA TRP A 328 -1.27 -2.55 3.67
C TRP A 328 -2.61 -2.34 2.99
N TRP A 329 -3.00 -1.10 2.89
CA TRP A 329 -4.10 -0.70 2.05
C TRP A 329 -3.58 -0.37 0.66
N LEU A 330 -4.45 -0.42 -0.35
CA LEU A 330 -4.09 0.00 -1.71
C LEU A 330 -3.51 1.41 -1.75
N GLY A 331 -3.96 2.29 -0.84
CA GLY A 331 -3.43 3.64 -0.66
C GLY A 331 -2.06 3.73 -0.01
N ASP A 332 -1.45 2.63 0.45
CA ASP A 332 -0.15 2.58 1.14
C ASP A 332 1.06 2.53 0.20
N TYR A 333 0.84 2.85 -1.09
CA TYR A 333 1.88 3.44 -1.95
C TYR A 333 3.02 2.49 -2.40
N PHE A 334 2.72 1.22 -2.68
CA PHE A 334 3.69 0.21 -3.12
C PHE A 334 3.62 -0.09 -4.61
#